data_AF-A0A9W6R8W1-F1
#
_entry.id   AF-A0A9W6R8W1-F1
#
_cell.length_a   1.000
_cell.length_b   1.000
_cell.length_c   1.000
_cell.angle_alpha   90.00
_cell.angle_beta   90.00
_cell.angle_gamma   90.00
#
_symmetry.space_group_name_H-M   'P 1'
#
loop_
_entity.id
_entity.type
_entity.pdbx_description
1 polymer ?
#
loop_
_entity_poly.entity_id
_entity_poly.type
_entity_poly.pdbx_seq_one_letter_code
_entity_poly.pdbx_strand_id
1 'polypeptide(L)'
;MARSAPALDEDIDYLPLKDEDKAKLRGKTFFFVRTKMVNLDGVNFADILPPTLTATTRSGGWPGALLGGARVDVTGCDSVSAAPKDFSAAGAVFEQCQLYFGVSSDPIASLAYTEQPYERAASRALTWRR
;
A
#
# COMPACT_ATOMS: atom_id res chain seq x y z
N MET A 1 -4.05 -5.53 -10.45
CA MET A 1 -2.91 -6.47 -10.38
C MET A 1 -1.73 -5.74 -9.75
N ALA A 2 -1.01 -6.38 -8.82
CA ALA A 2 0.20 -5.80 -8.24
C ALA A 2 1.31 -5.73 -9.31
N ARG A 3 2.03 -4.61 -9.39
CA ARG A 3 3.24 -4.49 -10.22
C ARG A 3 4.41 -5.06 -9.43
N SER A 4 5.34 -5.75 -10.08
CA SER A 4 6.56 -6.24 -9.42
C SER A 4 7.82 -5.61 -10.00
N ALA A 5 8.86 -5.49 -9.18
CA ALA A 5 10.21 -5.14 -9.59
C ALA A 5 11.23 -5.95 -8.76
N PRO A 6 12.45 -6.17 -9.26
CA PRO A 6 13.54 -6.64 -8.43
C PRO A 6 13.71 -5.72 -7.21
N ALA A 7 14.00 -6.28 -6.04
CA ALA A 7 14.39 -5.50 -4.88
C ALA A 7 15.84 -5.03 -5.09
N LEU A 8 16.01 -3.81 -5.61
CA LEU A 8 17.34 -3.26 -5.88
C LEU A 8 18.08 -2.99 -4.58
N ASP A 9 19.40 -3.09 -4.65
CA ASP A 9 20.20 -2.97 -3.45
C ASP A 9 20.11 -1.57 -2.82
N GLU A 10 20.10 -0.55 -3.67
CA GLU A 10 19.92 0.85 -3.28
C GLU A 10 18.57 1.07 -2.58
N ASP A 11 17.48 0.55 -3.15
CA ASP A 11 16.14 0.68 -2.56
C ASP A 11 16.07 0.00 -1.18
N ILE A 12 16.72 -1.15 -1.00
CA ILE A 12 16.79 -1.86 0.30
C ILE A 12 17.57 -1.04 1.33
N ASP A 13 18.64 -0.37 0.93
CA ASP A 13 19.48 0.41 1.83
C ASP A 13 18.78 1.65 2.37
N TYR A 14 17.87 2.24 1.59
CA TYR A 14 17.02 3.35 2.04
C TYR A 14 15.90 2.93 2.99
N LEU A 15 15.61 1.62 3.12
CA LEU A 15 14.56 1.18 4.05
C LEU A 15 14.96 1.44 5.50
N PRO A 16 14.01 1.90 6.35
CA PRO A 16 14.23 2.14 7.78
C PRO A 16 14.23 0.82 8.58
N LEU A 17 15.07 -0.13 8.15
CA LEU A 17 15.21 -1.45 8.73
C LEU A 17 16.63 -1.64 9.30
N LYS A 18 16.77 -2.59 10.22
CA LYS A 18 18.09 -3.06 10.67
C LYS A 18 18.78 -3.82 9.54
N ASP A 19 20.11 -3.84 9.53
CA ASP A 19 20.91 -4.52 8.50
C ASP A 19 20.57 -6.01 8.39
N GLU A 20 20.27 -6.68 9.50
CA GLU A 20 19.81 -8.07 9.52
C GLU A 20 18.52 -8.29 8.74
N ASP A 21 17.58 -7.33 8.77
CA ASP A 21 16.33 -7.41 8.03
C ASP A 21 16.52 -7.01 6.56
N LYS A 22 17.38 -6.02 6.29
CA LYS A 22 17.79 -5.68 4.92
C LYS A 22 18.43 -6.87 4.21
N ALA A 23 19.29 -7.62 4.89
CA ALA A 23 19.93 -8.82 4.34
C ALA A 23 18.90 -9.87 3.87
N LYS A 24 17.77 -10.02 4.58
CA LYS A 24 16.69 -10.95 4.21
C LYS A 24 15.94 -10.52 2.93
N LEU A 25 16.00 -9.23 2.58
CA LEU A 25 15.37 -8.67 1.37
C LEU A 25 16.26 -8.76 0.13
N ARG A 26 17.57 -8.95 0.29
CA ARG A 26 18.50 -9.08 -0.85
C ARG A 26 18.11 -10.29 -1.70
N GLY A 27 18.01 -10.07 -3.02
CA GLY A 27 17.56 -11.10 -3.98
C GLY A 27 16.06 -11.41 -3.94
N LYS A 28 15.25 -10.65 -3.19
CA LYS A 28 13.78 -10.75 -3.22
C LYS A 28 13.19 -9.92 -4.36
N THR A 29 11.88 -10.05 -4.51
CA THR A 29 11.06 -9.26 -5.43
C THR A 29 10.19 -8.32 -4.61
N PHE A 30 10.16 -7.05 -5.01
CA PHE A 30 9.19 -6.09 -4.52
C PHE A 30 7.90 -6.19 -5.30
N PHE A 31 6.78 -6.18 -4.57
CA PHE A 31 5.44 -6.13 -5.11
C PHE A 31 4.77 -4.85 -4.63
N PHE A 32 4.22 -4.09 -5.57
CA PHE A 32 3.59 -2.81 -5.36
C PHE A 32 2.08 -2.96 -5.54
N VAL A 33 1.35 -2.75 -4.44
CA VAL A 33 -0.10 -2.66 -4.46
C VAL A 33 -0.47 -1.19 -4.44
N ARG A 34 -1.12 -0.71 -5.51
CA ARG A 34 -1.51 0.68 -5.66
C ARG A 34 -3.01 0.82 -5.40
N THR A 35 -3.35 1.76 -4.55
CA THR A 35 -4.73 2.13 -4.24
C THR A 35 -4.98 3.55 -4.68
N LYS A 36 -6.12 3.78 -5.32
CA LYS A 36 -6.58 5.10 -5.73
C LYS A 36 -7.91 5.40 -5.05
N MET A 37 -7.93 6.45 -4.24
CA MET A 37 -9.13 7.02 -3.65
C MET A 37 -9.57 8.24 -4.44
N VAL A 38 -10.88 8.36 -4.67
CA VAL A 38 -11.48 9.52 -5.34
C VAL A 38 -12.58 10.06 -4.45
N ASN A 39 -12.52 11.34 -4.13
CA ASN A 39 -13.58 12.02 -3.38
C ASN A 39 -14.72 12.34 -4.34
N LEU A 40 -15.82 11.59 -4.30
CA LEU A 40 -16.93 11.78 -5.23
C LEU A 40 -17.82 12.97 -4.87
N ASP A 41 -17.95 13.26 -3.58
CA ASP A 41 -19.01 14.13 -3.05
C ASP A 41 -18.50 15.52 -2.63
N GLY A 42 -17.18 15.72 -2.55
CA GLY A 42 -16.58 16.96 -2.07
C GLY A 42 -16.72 17.17 -0.57
N VAL A 43 -16.93 16.09 0.18
CA VAL A 43 -16.85 16.10 1.64
C VAL A 43 -15.38 16.18 2.05
N ASN A 44 -15.07 16.89 3.14
CA ASN A 44 -13.71 16.95 3.64
C ASN A 44 -13.26 15.59 4.19
N PHE A 45 -12.37 14.92 3.46
CA PHE A 45 -11.73 13.66 3.85
C PHE A 45 -10.21 13.83 4.02
N ALA A 46 -9.73 15.04 4.29
CA ALA A 46 -8.34 15.26 4.67
C ALA A 46 -7.93 14.34 5.82
N ASP A 47 -6.70 13.85 5.79
CA ASP A 47 -6.11 12.95 6.79
C ASP A 47 -6.80 11.57 6.92
N ILE A 48 -7.74 11.23 6.02
CA ILE A 48 -8.33 9.90 5.99
C ILE A 48 -7.25 8.86 5.65
N LEU A 49 -7.26 7.75 6.39
CA LEU A 49 -6.35 6.65 6.12
C LEU A 49 -6.86 5.83 4.91
N PRO A 50 -5.97 5.36 4.04
CA PRO A 50 -6.36 4.42 3.01
C PRO A 50 -6.83 3.09 3.63
N PRO A 51 -7.67 2.32 2.92
CA PRO A 51 -8.10 1.01 3.38
C PRO A 51 -6.90 0.09 3.59
N THR A 52 -6.95 -0.70 4.66
CA THR A 52 -5.96 -1.74 4.86
C THR A 52 -6.32 -2.95 4.00
N LEU A 53 -5.35 -3.41 3.21
CA LEU A 53 -5.47 -4.58 2.36
C LEU A 53 -4.60 -5.71 2.91
N THR A 54 -5.18 -6.90 2.99
CA THR A 54 -4.45 -8.14 3.17
C THR A 54 -4.11 -8.70 1.80
N ALA A 55 -2.82 -8.87 1.54
CA ALA A 55 -2.33 -9.57 0.35
C ALA A 55 -2.11 -11.05 0.64
N THR A 56 -2.39 -11.89 -0.36
CA THR A 56 -2.13 -13.33 -0.31
C THR A 56 -1.35 -13.75 -1.55
N THR A 57 -0.30 -14.55 -1.36
CA THR A 57 0.52 -15.08 -2.46
C THR A 57 -0.20 -16.23 -3.17
N ARG A 58 0.34 -16.65 -4.32
CA ARG A 58 -0.21 -17.76 -5.11
C ARG A 58 -0.29 -19.06 -4.31
N SER A 59 0.66 -19.30 -3.42
CA SER A 59 0.68 -20.47 -2.52
C SER A 59 -0.31 -20.37 -1.35
N GLY A 60 -1.01 -19.24 -1.19
CA GLY A 60 -1.89 -18.98 -0.05
C GLY A 60 -1.17 -18.36 1.15
N GLY A 61 0.13 -18.06 1.03
CA GLY A 61 0.93 -17.44 2.08
C GLY A 61 0.72 -15.93 2.22
N TRP A 62 1.29 -15.36 3.28
CA TRP A 62 1.37 -13.91 3.46
C TRP A 62 2.70 -13.40 2.89
N PRO A 63 2.69 -12.42 1.97
CA PRO A 63 3.92 -11.77 1.55
C PRO A 63 4.48 -10.93 2.71
N GLY A 64 5.80 -10.78 2.76
CA GLY A 64 6.38 -9.89 3.75
C GLY A 64 6.00 -8.44 3.47
N ALA A 65 5.88 -7.63 4.53
CA ALA A 65 5.54 -6.21 4.45
C ALA A 65 6.32 -5.42 5.51
N LEU A 66 6.50 -4.12 5.27
CA LEU A 66 7.03 -3.21 6.28
C LEU A 66 5.94 -2.90 7.31
N LEU A 67 6.23 -3.13 8.58
CA LEU A 67 5.37 -2.75 9.68
C LEU A 67 5.76 -1.34 10.17
N GLY A 68 4.78 -0.49 10.49
CA GLY A 68 5.03 0.77 11.20
C GLY A 68 4.86 2.08 10.41
N GLY A 69 4.27 2.07 9.22
CA GLY A 69 3.79 3.30 8.55
C GLY A 69 4.85 4.35 8.24
N ALA A 70 6.14 3.99 8.29
CA ALA A 70 7.22 4.87 7.86
C ALA A 70 7.01 5.20 6.38
N ARG A 71 7.21 6.47 6.02
CA ARG A 71 7.26 6.87 4.62
C ARG A 71 8.42 6.10 3.97
N VAL A 72 8.09 5.30 2.98
CA VAL A 72 9.05 4.49 2.24
C VAL A 72 9.04 5.04 0.82
N ASP A 73 10.20 5.54 0.41
CA ASP A 73 10.44 6.02 -0.95
C ASP A 73 11.31 4.97 -1.65
N VAL A 74 10.65 3.93 -2.15
CA VAL A 74 11.27 2.92 -3.03
C VAL A 74 10.93 3.31 -4.44
N THR A 75 11.90 3.17 -5.36
CA THR A 75 11.72 3.54 -6.75
C THR A 75 10.43 2.95 -7.34
N GLY A 76 9.48 3.83 -7.64
CA GLY A 76 8.17 3.44 -8.19
C GLY A 76 7.07 3.11 -7.17
N CYS A 77 7.27 3.39 -5.88
CA CYS A 77 6.29 3.21 -4.81
C CYS A 77 6.42 4.29 -3.74
N ASP A 78 5.60 5.36 -3.83
CA ASP A 78 5.49 6.37 -2.78
C ASP A 78 4.45 5.91 -1.74
N SER A 79 4.92 5.56 -0.55
CA SER A 79 4.06 5.14 0.56
C SER A 79 3.65 6.36 1.39
N VAL A 80 2.47 6.89 1.09
CA VAL A 80 1.79 7.93 1.86
C VAL A 80 0.81 7.32 2.86
N SER A 81 0.85 7.78 4.10
CA SER A 81 0.09 7.18 5.21
C SER A 81 -1.35 7.71 5.33
N ALA A 82 -1.63 8.91 4.82
CA ALA A 82 -2.94 9.55 4.90
C ALA A 82 -3.19 10.45 3.68
N ALA A 83 -4.48 10.69 3.39
CA ALA A 83 -4.86 11.60 2.32
C ALA A 83 -4.45 13.05 2.63
N PRO A 84 -4.02 13.82 1.61
CA PRO A 84 -3.57 15.19 1.78
C PRO A 84 -4.74 16.14 2.11
N LYS A 85 -4.41 17.37 2.53
CA LYS A 85 -5.40 18.38 2.97
C LYS A 85 -6.38 18.81 1.86
N ASP A 86 -5.97 18.69 0.60
CA ASP A 86 -6.77 18.99 -0.58
C ASP A 86 -7.70 17.82 -0.98
N PHE A 87 -7.71 16.71 -0.23
CA PHE A 87 -8.71 15.65 -0.37
C PHE A 87 -10.09 16.04 0.23
N SER A 88 -10.50 17.27 -0.09
CA SER A 88 -11.75 17.90 0.34
C SER A 88 -12.58 18.44 -0.82
N ALA A 89 -12.05 18.42 -2.05
CA ALA A 89 -12.80 18.79 -3.26
C ALA A 89 -13.42 17.57 -3.94
N ALA A 90 -14.58 17.75 -4.58
CA ALA A 90 -15.15 16.73 -5.45
C ALA A 90 -14.20 16.47 -6.64
N GLY A 91 -13.97 15.20 -6.94
CA GLY A 91 -12.98 14.75 -7.91
C GLY A 91 -11.53 14.74 -7.39
N ALA A 92 -11.26 15.15 -6.15
CA ALA A 92 -9.91 15.03 -5.58
C ALA A 92 -9.46 13.56 -5.60
N VAL A 93 -8.18 13.34 -5.93
CA VAL A 93 -7.59 12.02 -6.07
C VAL A 93 -6.45 11.87 -5.07
N PHE A 94 -6.44 10.75 -4.36
CA PHE A 94 -5.33 10.34 -3.53
C PHE A 94 -4.86 8.95 -3.94
N GLU A 95 -3.57 8.81 -4.24
CA GLU A 95 -2.95 7.54 -4.60
C GLU A 95 -1.96 7.13 -3.52
N GLN A 96 -1.97 5.84 -3.18
CA GLN A 96 -1.01 5.24 -2.26
C GLN A 96 -0.39 4.01 -2.92
N CYS A 97 0.88 3.77 -2.62
CA CYS A 97 1.53 2.50 -2.86
C CYS A 97 1.86 1.77 -1.54
N GLN A 98 1.47 0.50 -1.45
CA GLN A 98 1.92 -0.42 -0.40
C GLN A 98 2.99 -1.35 -0.97
N LEU A 99 4.12 -1.41 -0.27
CA LEU A 99 5.25 -2.27 -0.59
C LEU A 99 5.13 -3.61 0.15
N TYR A 100 5.20 -4.68 -0.64
CA TYR A 100 5.34 -6.05 -0.17
C TYR A 100 6.59 -6.68 -0.76
N PHE A 101 7.09 -7.73 -0.12
CA PHE A 101 8.28 -8.46 -0.56
C PHE A 101 8.08 -9.96 -0.50
N GLY A 102 8.66 -10.67 -1.47
CA GLY A 102 8.56 -12.11 -1.59
C GLY A 102 9.49 -12.65 -2.66
N VAL A 103 9.15 -13.81 -3.22
CA VAL A 103 9.90 -14.42 -4.34
C VAL A 103 9.07 -14.35 -5.60
N SER A 104 9.71 -14.16 -6.75
CA SER A 104 9.03 -14.04 -8.05
C SER A 104 8.21 -15.27 -8.43
N SER A 105 8.61 -16.46 -7.94
CA SER A 105 7.89 -17.73 -8.16
C SER A 105 6.56 -17.82 -7.38
N ASP A 106 6.40 -17.02 -6.32
CA ASP A 106 5.19 -16.97 -5.49
C ASP A 106 4.67 -15.52 -5.34
N PRO A 107 4.15 -14.93 -6.43
CA PRO A 107 3.70 -13.54 -6.44
C PRO A 107 2.38 -13.35 -5.68
N ILE A 108 2.04 -12.10 -5.38
CA ILE A 108 0.72 -11.73 -4.87
C ILE A 108 -0.35 -12.13 -5.91
N ALA A 109 -1.30 -12.97 -5.48
CA ALA A 109 -2.38 -13.48 -6.31
C ALA A 109 -3.73 -12.84 -5.97
N SER A 110 -3.93 -12.41 -4.72
CA SER A 110 -5.17 -11.76 -4.29
C SER A 110 -4.94 -10.65 -3.27
N LEU A 111 -5.92 -9.75 -3.23
CA LEU A 111 -6.03 -8.64 -2.27
C LEU A 111 -7.45 -8.67 -1.71
N ALA A 112 -7.56 -8.54 -0.39
CA ALA A 112 -8.83 -8.44 0.31
C ALA A 112 -8.77 -7.30 1.33
N TYR A 113 -9.90 -6.65 1.61
CA TYR A 113 -9.98 -5.69 2.70
C TYR A 113 -9.80 -6.41 4.03
N THR A 114 -8.89 -5.90 4.88
CA THR A 114 -8.66 -6.44 6.23
C THR A 114 -9.81 -6.07 7.16
N GLU A 115 -10.31 -4.84 7.02
CA GLU A 115 -11.55 -4.35 7.60
C GLU A 115 -12.26 -3.56 6.49
N GLN A 116 -13.59 -3.66 6.38
CA GLN A 116 -14.30 -2.79 5.46
C GLN A 116 -14.00 -1.34 5.85
N PRO A 117 -13.46 -0.51 4.94
CA PRO A 117 -13.08 0.85 5.29
C PRO A 117 -14.28 1.61 5.84
N TYR A 118 -14.16 2.05 7.09
CA TYR A 118 -15.02 3.04 7.74
C TYR A 118 -16.49 2.66 8.01
N GLU A 119 -16.81 1.40 8.30
CA GLU A 119 -18.15 1.06 8.83
C GLU A 119 -18.53 1.81 10.12
N ARG A 120 -17.54 2.37 10.83
CA ARG A 120 -17.73 3.09 12.11
C ARG A 120 -17.94 4.60 11.98
N ALA A 121 -17.78 5.18 10.79
CA ALA A 121 -17.93 6.61 10.59
C ALA A 121 -19.32 6.93 10.03
N ALA A 122 -19.91 8.05 10.47
CA ALA A 122 -21.13 8.61 9.87
C ALA A 122 -20.98 8.96 8.37
N SER A 123 -19.78 8.80 7.81
CA SER A 123 -19.46 8.97 6.39
C SER A 123 -19.90 7.76 5.55
N ARG A 124 -21.21 7.62 5.33
CA ARG A 124 -21.79 6.74 4.30
C ARG A 124 -21.47 7.16 2.84
N ALA A 125 -20.60 8.14 2.66
CA ALA A 125 -20.31 8.83 1.40
C ALA A 125 -19.17 8.19 0.56
N LEU A 126 -18.55 7.10 1.02
CA LEU A 126 -17.46 6.46 0.29
C LEU A 126 -17.96 5.24 -0.49
N THR A 127 -18.16 5.40 -1.80
CA THR A 127 -18.46 4.28 -2.70
C THR A 127 -17.16 3.70 -3.27
N TRP A 128 -16.84 2.47 -2.87
CA TRP A 128 -15.66 1.75 -3.36
C TRP A 128 -15.98 1.01 -4.66
N ARG A 129 -15.12 1.18 -5.67
CA ARG A 129 -15.16 0.41 -6.91
C ARG A 129 -13.87 -0.41 -7.01
N ARG A 130 -14.03 -1.72 -7.19
CA ARG A 130 -12.94 -2.69 -7.34
C ARG A 130 -12.29 -2.60 -8.72
#